data_AF-A0A4P9K8X8-F1
#
_entry.id   AF-A0A4P9K8X8-F1
#
_cell.length_a   1.000
_cell.length_b   1.000
_cell.length_c   1.000
_cell.angle_alpha   90.00
_cell.angle_beta   90.00
_cell.angle_gamma   90.00
#
_symmetry.space_group_name_H-M   'P 1'
#
loop_
_entity.id
_entity.type
_entity.pdbx_description
1 polymer ?
#
loop_
_entity_poly.entity_id
_entity_poly.type
_entity_poly.pdbx_seq_one_letter_code
_entity_poly.pdbx_strand_id
1 'polypeptide(L)'
;MLSNATLTFSKNGDLNTTRQGIEITKFHLPTSGLAVLALIMLCLPWKTFADQQAPKTYDLPICAYVASYHPGYEWQDRITQGLQQSLDGKCHLKTFYMNSKSLKARRELMAVGEQAANFIKQSQAKVAIVSDDNAVRYVLQKHFKDDALPFVYCGVNHSGKRYGLPYKNTTGMVEKNPLEQLLRLIFTIQPAKTRTAMLTTQSNSANINVNAFIELARSLGIDYSVYQVSTQKQWQDAYLDIQYNPNIDILLFTNYQPIKDWDARANVELIENNNNILSLTMQHFMMDFNAIGMIKIPEEQGHWAGEAAMEILHGSRPDQIAVVPNEQFQLWVNPKLIRPYRTAKMDGIINQAIVFSPNETP
;
A
#
# COMPACT_ATOMS: atom_id res chain seq x y z
N MET A 1 4.15 17.40 -13.85
CA MET A 1 4.16 16.56 -12.64
C MET A 1 5.27 15.54 -12.81
N LEU A 2 6.37 15.69 -12.07
CA LEU A 2 7.46 14.70 -12.11
C LEU A 2 6.92 13.41 -11.47
N SER A 3 6.97 12.29 -12.20
CA SER A 3 6.56 10.99 -11.66
C SER A 3 7.52 10.64 -10.52
N ASN A 4 7.04 10.67 -9.29
CA ASN A 4 7.79 10.16 -8.15
C ASN A 4 8.09 8.67 -8.37
N ALA A 5 9.31 8.21 -8.03
CA ALA A 5 9.72 6.84 -8.34
C ALA A 5 9.04 5.86 -7.36
N THR A 6 8.06 5.12 -7.87
CA THR A 6 7.56 3.91 -7.22
C THR A 6 8.59 2.79 -7.42
N LEU A 7 9.07 2.22 -6.31
CA LEU A 7 9.89 1.03 -6.31
C LEU A 7 8.98 -0.19 -6.25
N THR A 8 9.11 -1.09 -7.23
CA THR A 8 8.40 -2.36 -7.24
C THR A 8 9.39 -3.48 -6.94
N PHE A 9 9.12 -4.27 -5.90
CA PHE A 9 9.95 -5.41 -5.53
C PHE A 9 9.25 -6.70 -5.91
N SER A 10 9.90 -7.55 -6.71
CA SER A 10 9.37 -8.89 -6.98
C SER A 10 9.52 -9.81 -5.75
N LYS A 11 8.81 -10.94 -5.74
CA LYS A 11 8.98 -12.02 -4.74
C LYS A 11 10.43 -12.47 -4.49
N ASN A 12 11.35 -12.22 -5.42
CA ASN A 12 12.77 -12.58 -5.31
C ASN A 12 13.66 -11.46 -4.75
N GLY A 13 13.09 -10.29 -4.40
CA GLY A 13 13.83 -9.15 -3.86
C GLY A 13 14.53 -8.28 -4.90
N ASP A 14 14.36 -8.57 -6.19
CA ASP A 14 14.91 -7.75 -7.28
C ASP A 14 14.16 -6.42 -7.38
N LEU A 15 14.94 -5.33 -7.43
CA LEU A 15 14.47 -3.95 -7.42
C LEU A 15 14.21 -3.50 -8.87
N ASN A 16 12.93 -3.43 -9.27
CA ASN A 16 12.53 -2.92 -10.58
C ASN A 16 12.02 -1.49 -10.44
N THR A 17 12.68 -0.54 -11.11
CA THR A 17 12.22 0.84 -11.22
C THR A 17 11.35 0.99 -12.46
N THR A 18 10.03 1.08 -12.30
CA THR A 18 9.11 1.37 -13.42
C THR A 18 8.92 2.87 -13.56
N ARG A 19 9.48 3.48 -14.61
CA ARG A 19 8.99 4.77 -15.14
C ARG A 19 7.78 4.45 -16.02
N GLN A 20 6.59 4.99 -15.70
CA GLN A 20 5.48 4.98 -16.65
C GLN A 20 5.84 5.90 -17.83
N GLY A 21 6.39 5.32 -18.88
CA GLY A 21 6.61 5.93 -20.18
C GLY A 21 5.87 5.11 -21.23
N ILE A 22 4.90 5.75 -21.87
CA ILE A 22 4.10 5.21 -22.97
C ILE A 22 5.05 4.82 -24.11
N GLU A 23 5.21 3.53 -24.41
CA GLU A 23 5.76 3.10 -25.69
C GLU A 23 4.66 3.19 -26.75
N ILE A 24 4.63 4.30 -27.50
CA ILE A 24 3.92 4.35 -28.78
C ILE A 24 4.84 3.72 -29.83
N THR A 25 4.63 2.44 -30.12
CA THR A 25 5.22 1.78 -31.28
C THR A 25 4.60 2.40 -32.55
N LYS A 26 5.30 3.35 -33.17
CA LYS A 26 4.97 3.86 -34.51
C LYS A 26 5.23 2.75 -35.54
N PHE A 27 4.17 2.12 -36.04
CA PHE A 27 4.25 1.32 -37.26
C PHE A 27 4.48 2.23 -38.48
N HIS A 28 5.59 2.00 -39.18
CA HIS A 28 5.83 2.52 -40.53
C HIS A 28 5.12 1.61 -41.54
N LEU A 29 4.24 2.17 -42.36
CA LEU A 29 3.76 1.56 -43.60
C LEU A 29 4.36 2.34 -44.78
N PRO A 30 5.00 1.68 -45.75
CA PRO A 30 5.51 2.36 -46.93
C PRO A 30 4.37 2.68 -47.89
N THR A 31 4.37 3.92 -48.37
CA THR A 31 3.60 4.42 -49.49
C THR A 31 4.25 4.00 -50.81
N SER A 32 3.50 3.37 -51.72
CA SER A 32 3.58 3.59 -53.18
C SER A 32 2.74 2.55 -53.94
N GLY A 33 1.96 3.02 -54.93
CA GLY A 33 1.30 2.15 -55.90
C GLY A 33 -0.03 2.68 -56.44
N LEU A 34 0.00 3.78 -57.22
CA LEU A 34 -1.06 4.17 -58.14
C LEU A 34 -1.13 3.17 -59.31
N ALA A 35 -2.32 2.72 -59.72
CA ALA A 35 -2.84 2.86 -61.10
C ALA A 35 -4.06 1.94 -61.44
N VAL A 36 -5.15 2.62 -61.82
CA VAL A 36 -6.02 2.39 -62.99
C VAL A 36 -7.05 1.23 -63.00
N LEU A 37 -8.31 1.69 -62.91
CA LEU A 37 -9.61 1.23 -63.46
C LEU A 37 -9.64 0.17 -64.60
N ALA A 38 -10.55 -0.80 -64.45
CA ALA A 38 -11.58 -1.20 -65.45
C ALA A 38 -12.61 -2.13 -64.75
N LEU A 39 -13.82 -1.64 -64.45
CA LEU A 39 -15.09 -1.80 -65.20
C LEU A 39 -15.75 -3.20 -65.13
N ILE A 40 -17.03 -3.18 -64.74
CA ILE A 40 -18.11 -4.16 -64.95
C ILE A 40 -18.26 -5.26 -63.88
N MET A 41 -19.18 -5.06 -62.94
CA MET A 41 -20.06 -6.14 -62.46
C MET A 41 -21.41 -5.60 -61.97
N LEU A 42 -22.41 -5.79 -62.84
CA LEU A 42 -23.76 -6.31 -62.60
C LEU A 42 -24.49 -5.88 -61.32
N CYS A 43 -25.58 -5.15 -61.55
CA CYS A 43 -26.68 -4.90 -60.64
C CYS A 43 -27.19 -6.20 -59.97
N LEU A 44 -26.91 -6.35 -58.69
CA LEU A 44 -27.69 -7.17 -57.77
C LEU A 44 -28.21 -6.25 -56.66
N PRO A 45 -29.47 -6.40 -56.21
CA PRO A 45 -29.99 -5.57 -55.14
C PRO A 45 -29.23 -5.90 -53.86
N TRP A 46 -28.35 -4.99 -53.45
CA TRP A 46 -27.76 -4.98 -52.12
C TRP A 46 -28.91 -4.79 -51.14
N LYS A 47 -29.49 -5.89 -50.65
CA LYS A 47 -30.16 -5.85 -49.35
C LYS A 47 -29.06 -5.56 -48.35
N THR A 48 -28.90 -4.28 -48.02
CA THR A 48 -28.19 -3.88 -46.81
C THR A 48 -28.94 -4.47 -45.63
N PHE A 49 -28.56 -5.68 -45.23
CA PHE A 49 -28.68 -6.09 -43.83
C PHE A 49 -27.63 -5.30 -43.04
N ALA A 50 -27.87 -3.99 -42.93
CA ALA A 50 -27.37 -3.24 -41.80
C ALA A 50 -28.28 -3.64 -40.64
N ASP A 51 -28.03 -4.81 -40.03
CA ASP A 51 -28.48 -5.06 -38.68
C ASP A 51 -27.66 -4.11 -37.79
N GLN A 52 -28.08 -2.84 -37.75
CA GLN A 52 -27.66 -1.93 -36.69
C GLN A 52 -28.30 -2.45 -35.41
N GLN A 53 -27.69 -3.47 -34.82
CA GLN A 53 -27.86 -3.73 -33.40
C GLN A 53 -27.42 -2.44 -32.71
N ALA A 54 -28.39 -1.69 -32.20
CA ALA A 54 -28.13 -0.59 -31.28
C ALA A 54 -27.11 -1.10 -30.26
N PRO A 55 -26.05 -0.32 -29.94
CA PRO A 55 -25.04 -0.76 -29.00
C PRO A 55 -25.76 -1.22 -27.72
N LYS A 56 -25.61 -2.50 -27.37
CA LYS A 56 -26.16 -3.03 -26.13
C LYS A 56 -25.56 -2.20 -25.01
N THR A 57 -26.34 -1.29 -24.46
CA THR A 57 -26.03 -0.62 -23.20
C THR A 57 -26.16 -1.69 -22.13
N TYR A 58 -25.08 -2.41 -21.87
CA TYR A 58 -25.02 -3.30 -20.73
C TYR A 58 -25.01 -2.41 -19.49
N ASP A 59 -26.05 -2.53 -18.66
CA ASP A 59 -26.04 -1.93 -17.33
C ASP A 59 -24.86 -2.50 -16.56
N LEU A 60 -24.01 -1.63 -16.01
CA LEU A 60 -22.77 -2.10 -15.38
C LEU A 60 -23.13 -2.90 -14.12
N PRO A 61 -22.38 -3.97 -13.81
CA PRO A 61 -22.60 -4.70 -12.56
C PRO A 61 -22.38 -3.78 -11.35
N ILE A 62 -22.96 -4.14 -10.21
CA ILE A 62 -22.75 -3.41 -8.94
C ILE A 62 -21.60 -4.05 -8.17
N CYS A 63 -20.68 -3.23 -7.69
CA CYS A 63 -19.60 -3.60 -6.77
C CYS A 63 -19.90 -2.93 -5.43
N ALA A 64 -20.03 -3.72 -4.37
CA ALA A 64 -20.19 -3.17 -3.02
C ALA A 64 -18.82 -3.03 -2.37
N TYR A 65 -18.51 -1.85 -1.83
CA TYR A 65 -17.27 -1.59 -1.13
C TYR A 65 -17.56 -1.20 0.32
N VAL A 66 -16.95 -1.91 1.26
CA VAL A 66 -16.98 -1.56 2.68
C VAL A 66 -15.59 -1.16 3.15
N ALA A 67 -15.45 0.12 3.45
CA ALA A 67 -14.24 0.73 3.98
C ALA A 67 -14.24 0.68 5.51
N SER A 68 -13.14 0.23 6.13
CA SER A 68 -13.01 0.23 7.59
C SER A 68 -13.07 1.64 8.18
N TYR A 69 -12.50 2.63 7.50
CA TYR A 69 -12.27 3.96 8.05
C TYR A 69 -13.14 5.01 7.35
N HIS A 70 -13.08 6.26 7.83
CA HIS A 70 -13.90 7.34 7.29
C HIS A 70 -13.21 8.03 6.10
N PRO A 71 -13.97 8.71 5.22
CA PRO A 71 -13.41 9.64 4.24
C PRO A 71 -12.66 10.79 4.93
N GLY A 72 -11.54 11.23 4.37
CA GLY A 72 -10.64 12.22 4.97
C GLY A 72 -9.51 11.60 5.80
N TYR A 73 -9.50 10.28 5.99
CA TYR A 73 -8.33 9.59 6.51
C TYR A 73 -7.44 9.18 5.34
N GLU A 74 -6.27 9.83 5.19
CA GLU A 74 -5.38 9.72 4.01
C GLU A 74 -5.21 8.29 3.49
N TRP A 75 -4.91 7.32 4.37
CA TRP A 75 -4.77 5.91 4.02
C TRP A 75 -6.03 5.35 3.34
N GLN A 76 -7.21 5.64 3.90
CA GLN A 76 -8.49 5.18 3.38
C GLN A 76 -8.86 5.85 2.07
N ASP A 77 -8.58 7.15 1.95
CA ASP A 77 -8.87 7.93 0.75
C ASP A 77 -8.04 7.43 -0.43
N ARG A 78 -6.76 7.13 -0.19
CA ARG A 78 -5.84 6.62 -1.20
C ARG A 78 -6.17 5.17 -1.63
N ILE A 79 -6.61 4.31 -0.71
CA ILE A 79 -7.19 3.00 -1.10
C ILE A 79 -8.42 3.21 -2.00
N THR A 80 -9.32 4.12 -1.59
CA THR A 80 -10.54 4.40 -2.34
C THR A 80 -10.23 4.96 -3.73
N GLN A 81 -9.22 5.81 -3.85
CA GLN A 81 -8.75 6.35 -5.13
C GLN A 81 -8.24 5.23 -6.05
N GLY A 82 -7.36 4.35 -5.58
CA GLY A 82 -6.87 3.22 -6.39
C GLY A 82 -8.00 2.29 -6.86
N LEU A 83 -9.01 2.10 -5.99
CA LEU A 83 -10.20 1.31 -6.30
C LEU A 83 -11.09 1.99 -7.35
N GLN A 84 -11.32 3.30 -7.22
CA GLN A 84 -12.09 4.07 -8.21
C GLN A 84 -11.39 4.06 -9.57
N GLN A 85 -10.08 4.24 -9.63
CA GLN A 85 -9.31 4.22 -10.87
C GLN A 85 -9.40 2.88 -11.62
N SER A 86 -9.45 1.76 -10.90
CA SER A 86 -9.53 0.42 -11.50
C SER A 86 -10.95 0.04 -11.94
N LEU A 87 -11.99 0.58 -11.28
CA LEU A 87 -13.39 0.24 -11.52
C LEU A 87 -14.19 1.28 -12.34
N ASP A 88 -13.65 2.47 -12.56
CA ASP A 88 -14.34 3.54 -13.30
C ASP A 88 -14.78 3.07 -14.70
N GLY A 89 -16.04 3.33 -15.04
CA GLY A 89 -16.68 2.86 -16.28
C GLY A 89 -16.84 1.34 -16.43
N LYS A 90 -16.44 0.53 -15.44
CA LYS A 90 -16.53 -0.95 -15.48
C LYS A 90 -17.53 -1.52 -14.47
N CYS A 91 -17.78 -0.82 -13.37
CA CYS A 91 -18.70 -1.26 -12.32
C CYS A 91 -19.33 -0.07 -11.59
N HIS A 92 -20.59 -0.20 -11.16
CA HIS A 92 -21.22 0.75 -10.25
C HIS A 92 -20.74 0.50 -8.82
N LEU A 93 -19.72 1.24 -8.41
CA LEU A 93 -19.16 1.17 -7.06
C LEU A 93 -20.09 1.85 -6.04
N LYS A 94 -20.71 1.06 -5.15
CA LYS A 94 -21.44 1.56 -3.99
C LYS A 94 -20.59 1.40 -2.75
N THR A 95 -20.40 2.47 -1.98
CA THR A 95 -19.49 2.47 -0.83
C THR A 95 -20.22 2.65 0.50
N PHE A 96 -19.81 1.89 1.52
CA PHE A 96 -20.19 2.07 2.92
C PHE A 96 -18.92 2.28 3.76
N TYR A 97 -18.85 3.40 4.48
CA TYR A 97 -17.74 3.70 5.38
C TYR A 97 -18.13 3.37 6.82
N MET A 98 -17.38 2.48 7.47
CA MET A 98 -17.68 2.07 8.84
C MET A 98 -17.26 3.11 9.90
N ASN A 99 -16.35 4.04 9.57
CA ASN A 99 -15.76 4.99 10.52
C ASN A 99 -15.29 4.32 11.84
N SER A 100 -14.68 3.14 11.70
CA SER A 100 -14.47 2.26 12.86
C SER A 100 -13.39 2.73 13.83
N LYS A 101 -12.49 3.63 13.44
CA LYS A 101 -11.46 4.20 14.33
C LYS A 101 -12.03 5.07 15.45
N SER A 102 -13.18 5.68 15.20
CA SER A 102 -13.88 6.51 16.19
C SER A 102 -14.65 5.66 17.20
N LEU A 103 -14.82 4.35 16.94
CA LEU A 103 -15.59 3.43 17.76
C LEU A 103 -14.66 2.65 18.69
N LYS A 104 -14.94 2.68 19.99
CA LYS A 104 -14.10 2.03 21.00
C LYS A 104 -14.76 0.78 21.57
N ALA A 105 -16.08 0.74 21.64
CA ALA A 105 -16.78 -0.40 22.21
C ALA A 105 -16.98 -1.50 21.16
N ARG A 106 -16.70 -2.74 21.55
CA ARG A 106 -16.94 -3.92 20.70
C ARG A 106 -18.37 -4.00 20.18
N ARG A 107 -19.35 -3.55 20.98
CA ARG A 107 -20.78 -3.52 20.59
C ARG A 107 -21.03 -2.54 19.44
N GLU A 108 -20.40 -1.37 19.44
CA GLU A 108 -20.51 -0.38 18.37
C GLU A 108 -19.92 -0.92 17.07
N LEU A 109 -18.74 -1.55 17.15
CA LEU A 109 -18.08 -2.19 16.01
C LEU A 109 -18.92 -3.33 15.41
N MET A 110 -19.61 -4.11 16.25
CA MET A 110 -20.56 -5.13 15.79
C MET A 110 -21.78 -4.51 15.11
N ALA A 111 -22.36 -3.45 15.69
CA ALA A 111 -23.54 -2.79 15.14
C ALA A 111 -23.26 -2.16 13.75
N VAL A 112 -22.13 -1.48 13.59
CA VAL A 112 -21.76 -0.92 12.27
C VAL A 112 -21.40 -2.03 11.28
N GLY A 113 -20.84 -3.15 11.74
CA GLY A 113 -20.61 -4.33 10.90
C GLY A 113 -21.90 -4.94 10.36
N GLU A 114 -22.94 -4.99 11.19
CA GLU A 114 -24.28 -5.45 10.78
C GLU A 114 -24.93 -4.49 9.78
N GLN A 115 -24.78 -3.18 9.96
CA GLN A 115 -25.24 -2.18 8.99
C GLN A 115 -24.55 -2.35 7.63
N ALA A 116 -23.23 -2.55 7.63
CA ALA A 116 -22.45 -2.80 6.42
C ALA A 116 -22.86 -4.13 5.74
N ALA A 117 -23.15 -5.18 6.51
CA ALA A 117 -23.64 -6.44 5.97
C ALA A 117 -25.02 -6.29 5.32
N ASN A 118 -25.92 -5.52 5.93
CA ASN A 118 -27.24 -5.22 5.34
C ASN A 118 -27.10 -4.38 4.07
N PHE A 119 -26.19 -3.41 4.06
CA PHE A 119 -25.84 -2.65 2.86
C PHE A 119 -25.41 -3.56 1.69
N ILE A 120 -24.50 -4.53 1.93
CA ILE A 120 -24.09 -5.49 0.90
C ILE A 120 -25.29 -6.29 0.39
N LYS A 121 -26.11 -6.86 1.28
CA LYS A 121 -27.28 -7.68 0.90
C LYS A 121 -28.30 -6.90 0.06
N GLN A 122 -28.52 -5.63 0.39
CA GLN A 122 -29.46 -4.76 -0.33
C GLN A 122 -28.91 -4.23 -1.65
N SER A 123 -27.58 -4.19 -1.81
CA SER A 123 -26.94 -3.57 -2.97
C SER A 123 -27.13 -4.35 -4.29
N GLN A 124 -27.48 -5.64 -4.22
CA GLN A 124 -27.47 -6.58 -5.36
C GLN A 124 -26.09 -6.67 -6.03
N ALA A 125 -25.01 -6.49 -5.28
CA ALA A 125 -23.65 -6.59 -5.79
C ALA A 125 -23.37 -7.96 -6.41
N LYS A 126 -22.54 -7.97 -7.45
CA LYS A 126 -21.97 -9.19 -8.03
C LYS A 126 -20.63 -9.56 -7.40
N VAL A 127 -19.95 -8.59 -6.80
CA VAL A 127 -18.73 -8.75 -6.01
C VAL A 127 -18.72 -7.73 -4.88
N ALA A 128 -18.18 -8.11 -3.73
CA ALA A 128 -17.97 -7.22 -2.59
C ALA A 128 -16.48 -7.04 -2.30
N ILE A 129 -16.12 -5.85 -1.84
CA ILE A 129 -14.75 -5.45 -1.55
C ILE A 129 -14.71 -4.93 -0.11
N VAL A 130 -13.73 -5.36 0.68
CA VAL A 130 -13.54 -4.90 2.06
C VAL A 130 -12.11 -4.40 2.27
N SER A 131 -11.93 -3.17 2.80
CA SER A 131 -10.60 -2.65 3.15
C SER A 131 -10.34 -2.70 4.65
N ASP A 132 -9.14 -3.15 5.01
CA ASP A 132 -8.57 -3.21 6.36
C ASP A 132 -9.26 -4.17 7.35
N ASP A 133 -8.56 -4.37 8.47
CA ASP A 133 -8.86 -5.35 9.50
C ASP A 133 -10.30 -5.29 10.06
N ASN A 134 -10.90 -4.10 10.18
CA ASN A 134 -12.22 -3.96 10.81
C ASN A 134 -13.36 -4.39 9.88
N ALA A 135 -13.31 -4.03 8.60
CA ALA A 135 -14.26 -4.50 7.60
C ALA A 135 -14.15 -6.02 7.43
N VAL A 136 -12.91 -6.56 7.41
CA VAL A 136 -12.73 -8.02 7.39
C VAL A 136 -13.32 -8.68 8.64
N ARG A 137 -13.02 -8.19 9.84
CA ARG A 137 -13.46 -8.82 11.09
C ARG A 137 -14.97 -8.73 11.30
N TYR A 138 -15.52 -7.52 11.19
CA TYR A 138 -16.89 -7.24 11.61
C TYR A 138 -17.91 -7.40 10.49
N VAL A 139 -17.47 -7.52 9.23
CA VAL A 139 -18.35 -7.73 8.07
C VAL A 139 -18.09 -9.08 7.43
N LEU A 140 -16.94 -9.25 6.76
CA LEU A 140 -16.64 -10.46 5.97
C LEU A 140 -16.62 -11.73 6.84
N GLN A 141 -15.78 -11.77 7.87
CA GLN A 141 -15.64 -12.93 8.75
C GLN A 141 -16.95 -13.24 9.48
N LYS A 142 -17.67 -12.21 9.91
CA LYS A 142 -18.85 -12.36 10.76
C LYS A 142 -20.10 -12.80 9.99
N HIS A 143 -20.22 -12.39 8.72
CA HIS A 143 -21.47 -12.52 7.97
C HIS A 143 -21.36 -13.25 6.62
N PHE A 144 -20.17 -13.37 6.02
CA PHE A 144 -20.01 -13.81 4.63
C PHE A 144 -18.90 -14.84 4.42
N LYS A 145 -18.55 -15.59 5.47
CA LYS A 145 -17.57 -16.68 5.36
C LYS A 145 -18.15 -17.81 4.50
N ASP A 146 -17.45 -18.16 3.42
CA ASP A 146 -17.85 -19.19 2.46
C ASP A 146 -19.24 -18.94 1.84
N ASP A 147 -19.63 -17.66 1.71
CA ASP A 147 -20.89 -17.22 1.09
C ASP A 147 -20.87 -17.41 -0.44
N ALA A 148 -22.04 -17.33 -1.08
CA ALA A 148 -22.15 -17.37 -2.54
C ALA A 148 -21.61 -16.09 -3.20
N LEU A 149 -21.72 -14.94 -2.53
CA LEU A 149 -21.16 -13.68 -3.01
C LEU A 149 -19.63 -13.74 -2.92
N PRO A 150 -18.88 -13.45 -4.01
CA PRO A 150 -17.44 -13.37 -3.97
C PRO A 150 -16.97 -12.07 -3.31
N PHE A 151 -15.84 -12.15 -2.60
CA PHE A 151 -15.22 -11.06 -1.87
C PHE A 151 -13.76 -10.87 -2.27
N VAL A 152 -13.35 -9.60 -2.32
CA VAL A 152 -11.94 -9.19 -2.39
C VAL A 152 -11.60 -8.40 -1.14
N TYR A 153 -10.54 -8.77 -0.41
CA TYR A 153 -10.04 -7.97 0.70
C TYR A 153 -8.73 -7.26 0.36
N CYS A 154 -8.50 -6.09 0.93
CA CYS A 154 -7.22 -5.38 0.84
C CYS A 154 -6.90 -4.64 2.15
N GLY A 155 -5.67 -4.15 2.32
CA GLY A 155 -5.25 -3.42 3.53
C GLY A 155 -5.22 -4.27 4.80
N VAL A 156 -5.23 -5.61 4.68
CA VAL A 156 -5.23 -6.50 5.85
C VAL A 156 -3.82 -6.61 6.42
N ASN A 157 -3.64 -6.15 7.65
CA ASN A 157 -2.32 -6.07 8.27
C ASN A 157 -1.66 -7.44 8.45
N HIS A 158 -0.43 -7.58 7.93
CA HIS A 158 0.48 -8.72 8.02
C HIS A 158 -0.02 -10.02 7.39
N SER A 159 -1.19 -10.52 7.77
CA SER A 159 -1.73 -11.80 7.32
C SER A 159 -3.23 -11.90 7.59
N GLY A 160 -3.96 -12.52 6.65
CA GLY A 160 -5.35 -12.91 6.84
C GLY A 160 -5.58 -14.07 7.83
N LYS A 161 -4.53 -14.75 8.31
CA LYS A 161 -4.64 -15.95 9.16
C LYS A 161 -5.49 -15.74 10.43
N ARG A 162 -5.37 -14.58 11.07
CA ARG A 162 -6.15 -14.24 12.28
C ARG A 162 -7.67 -14.20 12.04
N TYR A 163 -8.07 -14.07 10.77
CA TYR A 163 -9.47 -14.06 10.32
C TYR A 163 -9.90 -15.40 9.70
N GLY A 164 -8.96 -16.34 9.54
CA GLY A 164 -9.18 -17.59 8.83
C GLY A 164 -9.20 -17.45 7.30
N LEU A 165 -8.65 -16.36 6.76
CA LEU A 165 -8.58 -16.12 5.32
C LEU A 165 -7.43 -16.91 4.65
N PRO A 166 -7.54 -17.23 3.35
CA PRO A 166 -8.73 -17.02 2.50
C PRO A 166 -9.83 -18.07 2.76
N TYR A 167 -11.09 -17.66 2.57
CA TYR A 167 -12.27 -18.53 2.43
C TYR A 167 -12.44 -18.96 0.96
N LYS A 168 -13.36 -19.89 0.68
CA LYS A 168 -13.64 -20.32 -0.71
C LYS A 168 -14.12 -19.18 -1.60
N ASN A 169 -14.81 -18.20 -1.02
CA ASN A 169 -15.36 -17.05 -1.74
C ASN A 169 -14.47 -15.81 -1.66
N THR A 170 -13.21 -15.91 -1.22
CA THR A 170 -12.35 -14.73 -1.05
C THR A 170 -11.01 -14.84 -1.76
N THR A 171 -10.55 -13.72 -2.29
CA THR A 171 -9.14 -13.44 -2.57
C THR A 171 -8.75 -12.10 -1.93
N GLY A 172 -7.49 -11.70 -2.00
CA GLY A 172 -7.10 -10.40 -1.49
C GLY A 172 -5.63 -10.06 -1.51
N MET A 173 -5.35 -8.80 -1.18
CA MET A 173 -4.01 -8.31 -0.90
C MET A 173 -3.81 -8.11 0.61
N VAL A 174 -2.67 -8.57 1.13
CA VAL A 174 -2.26 -8.31 2.52
C VAL A 174 -1.23 -7.19 2.57
N GLU A 175 -1.29 -6.40 3.63
CA GLU A 175 -0.37 -5.30 3.88
C GLU A 175 0.89 -5.80 4.63
N LYS A 176 2.06 -5.56 4.04
CA LYS A 176 3.38 -5.88 4.55
C LYS A 176 4.23 -4.63 4.62
N ASN A 177 4.90 -4.46 5.77
CA ASN A 177 5.91 -3.43 5.94
C ASN A 177 7.18 -3.80 5.14
N PRO A 178 7.82 -2.85 4.47
CA PRO A 178 9.01 -3.09 3.66
C PRO A 178 10.31 -3.20 4.47
N LEU A 179 10.27 -3.86 5.64
CA LEU A 179 11.41 -3.86 6.55
C LEU A 179 12.64 -4.54 5.92
N GLU A 180 12.43 -5.70 5.32
CA GLU A 180 13.51 -6.44 4.65
C GLU A 180 14.06 -5.69 3.44
N GLN A 181 13.17 -5.14 2.60
CA GLN A 181 13.52 -4.35 1.43
C GLN A 181 14.36 -3.13 1.83
N LEU A 182 13.95 -2.43 2.89
CA LEU A 182 14.65 -1.26 3.40
C LEU A 182 16.04 -1.62 3.95
N LEU A 183 16.14 -2.64 4.80
CA LEU A 183 17.46 -3.03 5.37
C LEU A 183 18.41 -3.53 4.28
N ARG A 184 17.94 -4.38 3.35
CA ARG A 184 18.78 -4.88 2.23
C ARG A 184 19.27 -3.75 1.33
N LEU A 185 18.41 -2.78 1.04
CA LEU A 185 18.77 -1.60 0.28
C LEU A 185 19.90 -0.81 0.97
N ILE A 186 19.77 -0.58 2.28
CA ILE A 186 20.80 0.14 3.06
C ILE A 186 22.10 -0.67 3.16
N PHE A 187 22.04 -1.98 3.40
CA PHE A 187 23.24 -2.83 3.46
C PHE A 187 23.95 -2.92 2.11
N THR A 188 23.24 -2.84 0.99
CA THR A 188 23.86 -2.78 -0.34
C THR A 188 24.69 -1.51 -0.51
N ILE A 189 24.24 -0.39 0.07
CA ILE A 189 24.89 0.91 -0.05
C ILE A 189 26.00 1.08 0.97
N GLN A 190 25.77 0.61 2.20
CA GLN A 190 26.69 0.67 3.33
C GLN A 190 26.97 -0.76 3.87
N PRO A 191 27.69 -1.62 3.13
CA PRO A 191 27.85 -3.03 3.49
C PRO A 191 28.61 -3.28 4.80
N ALA A 192 29.38 -2.31 5.29
CA ALA A 192 30.05 -2.39 6.58
C ALA A 192 29.16 -1.96 7.77
N LYS A 193 27.93 -1.50 7.52
CA LYS A 193 27.01 -0.95 8.51
C LYS A 193 25.75 -1.80 8.58
N THR A 194 25.71 -2.73 9.51
CA THR A 194 24.59 -3.70 9.63
C THR A 194 24.03 -3.80 11.04
N ARG A 195 24.73 -3.29 12.06
CA ARG A 195 24.29 -3.35 13.46
C ARG A 195 23.12 -2.40 13.66
N THR A 196 21.93 -2.94 13.85
CA THR A 196 20.68 -2.17 13.72
C THR A 196 19.94 -2.08 15.05
N ALA A 197 19.68 -0.87 15.53
CA ALA A 197 18.83 -0.63 16.69
C ALA A 197 17.41 -0.28 16.25
N MET A 198 16.40 -0.92 16.84
CA MET A 198 15.00 -0.52 16.69
C MET A 198 14.56 0.30 17.90
N LEU A 199 14.06 1.52 17.65
CA LEU A 199 13.42 2.36 18.65
C LEU A 199 11.92 2.45 18.35
N THR A 200 11.09 2.12 19.33
CA THR A 200 9.63 2.10 19.16
C THR A 200 8.87 2.28 20.47
N THR A 201 7.57 2.42 20.39
CA THR A 201 6.68 2.52 21.56
C THR A 201 6.32 1.16 22.16
N GLN A 202 5.87 1.15 23.42
CA GLN A 202 5.20 -0.02 24.02
C GLN A 202 3.72 -0.07 23.61
N SER A 203 3.35 -1.00 22.73
CA SER A 203 1.96 -1.29 22.38
C SER A 203 1.83 -2.68 21.75
N ASN A 204 0.61 -3.24 21.71
CA ASN A 204 0.35 -4.53 21.05
C ASN A 204 0.78 -4.53 19.58
N SER A 205 0.49 -3.44 18.85
CA SER A 205 0.87 -3.29 17.44
C SER A 205 2.39 -3.15 17.29
N ALA A 206 3.06 -2.43 18.19
CA ALA A 206 4.52 -2.31 18.17
C ALA A 206 5.20 -3.66 18.46
N ASN A 207 4.67 -4.47 19.38
CA ASN A 207 5.23 -5.78 19.70
C ASN A 207 5.22 -6.74 18.50
N ILE A 208 4.20 -6.66 17.64
CA ILE A 208 4.16 -7.44 16.38
C ILE A 208 5.34 -7.04 15.47
N ASN A 209 5.61 -5.74 15.33
CA ASN A 209 6.71 -5.24 14.52
C ASN A 209 8.09 -5.56 15.14
N VAL A 210 8.21 -5.53 16.47
CA VAL A 210 9.42 -5.95 17.18
C VAL A 210 9.74 -7.41 16.91
N ASN A 211 8.75 -8.30 17.01
CA ASN A 211 8.96 -9.72 16.72
C ASN A 211 9.38 -9.95 15.27
N ALA A 212 8.72 -9.28 14.32
CA ALA A 212 9.10 -9.36 12.91
C ALA A 212 10.53 -8.84 12.65
N PHE A 213 10.94 -7.77 13.33
CA PHE A 213 12.31 -7.26 13.25
C PHE A 213 13.33 -8.26 13.82
N ILE A 214 13.06 -8.85 14.97
CA ILE A 214 13.95 -9.84 15.60
C ILE A 214 14.10 -11.09 14.72
N GLU A 215 12.99 -11.60 14.17
CA GLU A 215 13.02 -12.75 13.27
C GLU A 215 13.85 -12.47 12.01
N LEU A 216 13.66 -11.29 11.41
CA LEU A 216 14.42 -10.87 10.25
C LEU A 216 15.90 -10.63 10.59
N ALA A 217 16.21 -9.97 11.70
CA ALA A 217 17.59 -9.71 12.09
C ALA A 217 18.37 -11.01 12.29
N ARG A 218 17.73 -12.02 12.89
CA ARG A 218 18.29 -13.38 13.02
C ARG A 218 18.47 -14.07 11.68
N SER A 219 17.51 -13.96 10.76
CA SER A 219 17.61 -14.59 9.44
C SER A 219 18.69 -13.94 8.55
N LEU A 220 18.91 -12.63 8.72
CA LEU A 220 19.98 -11.88 8.05
C LEU A 220 21.35 -12.04 8.73
N GLY A 221 21.40 -12.59 9.95
CA GLY A 221 22.64 -12.74 10.72
C GLY A 221 23.26 -11.42 11.15
N ILE A 222 22.43 -10.40 11.45
CA ILE A 222 22.89 -9.07 11.88
C ILE A 222 22.76 -8.90 13.40
N ASP A 223 23.66 -8.12 13.99
CA ASP A 223 23.51 -7.68 15.38
C ASP A 223 22.35 -6.69 15.49
N TYR A 224 21.55 -6.83 16.55
CA TYR A 224 20.39 -5.99 16.77
C TYR A 224 20.17 -5.64 18.24
N SER A 225 19.52 -4.51 18.47
CA SER A 225 19.02 -4.09 19.78
C SER A 225 17.61 -3.51 19.64
N VAL A 226 16.80 -3.63 20.69
CA VAL A 226 15.41 -3.15 20.69
C VAL A 226 15.18 -2.28 21.92
N TYR A 227 14.69 -1.08 21.69
CA TYR A 227 14.35 -0.09 22.70
C TYR A 227 12.85 0.21 22.62
N GLN A 228 12.11 -0.16 23.66
CA GLN A 228 10.67 0.12 23.76
C GLN A 228 10.40 1.15 24.86
N VAL A 229 9.87 2.31 24.46
CA VAL A 229 9.65 3.47 25.33
C VAL A 229 8.18 3.84 25.44
N SER A 230 7.80 4.52 26.52
CA SER A 230 6.41 4.89 26.82
C SER A 230 6.23 6.38 27.16
N THR A 231 7.32 7.12 27.35
CA THR A 231 7.30 8.57 27.64
C THR A 231 8.30 9.31 26.77
N GLN A 232 8.14 10.63 26.64
CA GLN A 232 9.12 11.46 25.93
C GLN A 232 10.51 11.33 26.56
N LYS A 233 10.61 11.39 27.89
CA LYS A 233 11.92 11.31 28.57
C LYS A 233 12.65 9.99 28.26
N GLN A 234 11.94 8.86 28.32
CA GLN A 234 12.51 7.55 27.97
C GLN A 234 12.96 7.51 26.51
N TRP A 235 12.18 8.11 25.61
CA TRP A 235 12.57 8.21 24.20
C TRP A 235 13.84 9.05 24.03
N GLN A 236 13.94 10.23 24.65
CA GLN A 236 15.12 11.10 24.54
C GLN A 236 16.37 10.40 25.06
N ASP A 237 16.27 9.71 26.19
CA ASP A 237 17.38 8.96 26.78
C ASP A 237 17.84 7.82 25.88
N ALA A 238 16.89 7.00 25.38
CA ALA A 238 17.21 5.89 24.47
C ALA A 238 17.77 6.39 23.14
N TYR A 239 17.22 7.48 22.59
CA TYR A 239 17.70 8.09 21.36
C TYR A 239 19.14 8.56 21.51
N LEU A 240 19.48 9.29 22.57
CA LEU A 240 20.84 9.75 22.82
C LEU A 240 21.80 8.58 23.06
N ASP A 241 21.41 7.58 23.86
CA ASP A 241 22.21 6.36 24.05
C ASP A 241 22.55 5.72 22.69
N ILE A 242 21.55 5.55 21.83
CA ILE A 242 21.74 5.01 20.48
C ILE A 242 22.73 5.88 19.70
N GLN A 243 22.51 7.19 19.59
CA GLN A 243 23.29 8.10 18.75
C GLN A 243 24.77 8.21 19.13
N TYR A 244 25.15 7.84 20.36
CA TYR A 244 26.54 7.86 20.81
C TYR A 244 27.13 6.45 21.03
N ASN A 245 26.39 5.39 20.68
CA ASN A 245 26.83 4.02 20.85
C ASN A 245 27.66 3.54 19.63
N PRO A 246 28.95 3.22 19.80
CA PRO A 246 29.80 2.76 18.69
C PRO A 246 29.42 1.37 18.17
N ASN A 247 28.50 0.66 18.84
CA ASN A 247 28.00 -0.65 18.44
C ASN A 247 26.71 -0.61 17.61
N ILE A 248 26.23 0.58 17.25
CA ILE A 248 25.04 0.77 16.42
C ILE A 248 25.44 1.54 15.17
N ASP A 249 25.04 1.03 14.00
CA ASP A 249 25.30 1.68 12.71
C ASP A 249 24.06 2.34 12.12
N ILE A 250 22.87 1.80 12.44
CA ILE A 250 21.58 2.17 11.87
C ILE A 250 20.53 2.23 12.97
N LEU A 251 19.69 3.26 12.94
CA LEU A 251 18.53 3.42 13.81
C LEU A 251 17.25 3.24 13.01
N LEU A 252 16.46 2.22 13.33
CA LEU A 252 15.10 2.05 12.83
C LEU A 252 14.11 2.67 13.84
N PHE A 253 13.69 3.92 13.63
CA PHE A 253 12.76 4.61 14.51
C PHE A 253 11.32 4.58 13.95
N THR A 254 10.45 3.80 14.59
CA THR A 254 9.25 3.28 13.91
C THR A 254 7.91 3.85 14.36
N ASN A 255 7.80 4.36 15.58
CA ASN A 255 6.55 4.93 16.08
C ASN A 255 6.77 5.79 17.31
N TYR A 256 6.06 6.92 17.40
CA TYR A 256 5.92 7.73 18.61
C TYR A 256 4.46 7.87 19.08
N GLN A 257 3.47 7.55 18.23
CA GLN A 257 2.06 7.96 18.44
C GLN A 257 1.46 7.57 19.80
N PRO A 258 1.77 6.40 20.41
CA PRO A 258 1.31 6.08 21.76
C PRO A 258 1.85 6.96 22.90
N ILE A 259 2.93 7.72 22.70
CA ILE A 259 3.54 8.60 23.72
C ILE A 259 2.67 9.86 23.86
N LYS A 260 2.03 10.01 25.02
CA LYS A 260 1.04 11.08 25.25
C LYS A 260 1.67 12.46 25.46
N ASP A 261 2.86 12.50 26.04
CA ASP A 261 3.63 13.70 26.36
C ASP A 261 4.59 14.12 25.24
N TRP A 262 4.34 13.67 24.01
CA TRP A 262 5.21 13.91 22.86
C TRP A 262 5.16 15.35 22.35
N ASP A 263 6.25 16.08 22.54
CA ASP A 263 6.57 17.37 21.93
C ASP A 263 7.38 17.14 20.65
N ALA A 264 6.69 17.14 19.51
CA ALA A 264 7.30 16.93 18.21
C ALA A 264 8.38 17.97 17.89
N ARG A 265 8.19 19.23 18.30
CA ARG A 265 9.15 20.31 18.00
C ARG A 265 10.44 20.11 18.77
N ALA A 266 10.33 19.88 20.08
CA ALA A 266 11.49 19.63 20.93
C ALA A 266 12.26 18.37 20.48
N ASN A 267 11.55 17.33 20.04
CA ASN A 267 12.18 16.08 19.61
C ASN A 267 12.82 16.19 18.22
N VAL A 268 12.25 16.98 17.29
CA VAL A 268 12.91 17.32 16.02
C VAL A 268 14.21 18.10 16.28
N GLU A 269 14.17 19.11 17.16
CA GLU A 269 15.38 19.89 17.53
C GLU A 269 16.46 19.00 18.16
N LEU A 270 16.07 18.08 19.04
CA LEU A 270 17.00 17.12 19.64
C LEU A 270 17.65 16.22 18.58
N ILE A 271 16.87 15.72 17.61
CA ILE A 271 17.37 14.91 16.49
C ILE A 271 18.33 15.72 15.62
N GLU A 272 17.94 16.93 15.20
CA GLU A 272 18.79 17.78 14.36
C GLU A 272 20.15 18.07 15.00
N ASN A 273 20.19 18.20 16.33
CA ASN A 273 21.43 18.39 17.11
C ASN A 273 22.19 17.08 17.43
N ASN A 274 21.56 15.91 17.27
CA ASN A 274 22.13 14.60 17.62
C ASN A 274 21.81 13.56 16.55
N ASN A 275 22.38 13.74 15.35
CA ASN A 275 22.16 12.87 14.18
C ASN A 275 23.48 12.28 13.70
N ASN A 276 24.03 11.37 14.50
CA ASN A 276 25.29 10.64 14.24
C ASN A 276 25.06 9.27 13.56
N ILE A 277 23.87 8.69 13.74
CA ILE A 277 23.46 7.39 13.20
C ILE A 277 22.31 7.55 12.19
N LEU A 278 22.45 6.91 11.01
CA LEU A 278 21.46 6.96 9.94
C LEU A 278 20.13 6.39 10.42
N SER A 279 19.08 7.22 10.38
CA SER A 279 17.75 6.86 10.82
C SER A 279 16.82 6.45 9.68
N LEU A 280 16.07 5.37 9.89
CA LEU A 280 15.20 4.70 8.92
C LEU A 280 13.78 4.56 9.46
N THR A 281 12.80 4.69 8.57
CA THR A 281 11.38 4.42 8.87
C THR A 281 10.65 3.70 7.74
N MET A 282 9.48 3.18 8.07
CA MET A 282 8.52 2.59 7.12
C MET A 282 7.18 3.32 7.10
N GLN A 283 7.11 4.49 7.75
CA GLN A 283 5.87 5.23 8.00
C GLN A 283 6.05 6.69 7.61
N HIS A 284 5.11 7.23 6.82
CA HIS A 284 5.17 8.63 6.36
C HIS A 284 5.18 9.63 7.52
N PHE A 285 4.30 9.43 8.52
CA PHE A 285 4.22 10.31 9.70
C PHE A 285 5.47 10.33 10.59
N MET A 286 6.46 9.48 10.30
CA MET A 286 7.74 9.42 11.01
C MET A 286 8.87 10.14 10.27
N MET A 287 8.63 10.70 9.08
CA MET A 287 9.66 11.33 8.25
C MET A 287 10.29 12.58 8.86
N ASP A 288 9.57 13.30 9.73
CA ASP A 288 10.15 14.41 10.50
C ASP A 288 11.32 13.97 11.40
N PHE A 289 11.32 12.70 11.81
CA PHE A 289 12.26 12.14 12.77
C PHE A 289 13.27 11.16 12.15
N ASN A 290 13.21 10.94 10.83
CA ASN A 290 14.00 9.93 10.14
C ASN A 290 14.63 10.45 8.84
N ALA A 291 15.84 9.99 8.53
CA ALA A 291 16.55 10.40 7.33
C ALA A 291 16.01 9.74 6.05
N ILE A 292 15.67 8.45 6.11
CA ILE A 292 15.16 7.68 4.96
C ILE A 292 13.87 6.95 5.36
N GLY A 293 12.87 6.98 4.50
CA GLY A 293 11.64 6.20 4.64
C GLY A 293 11.41 5.30 3.43
N MET A 294 11.04 4.03 3.63
CA MET A 294 10.44 3.22 2.58
C MET A 294 8.97 2.96 2.94
N ILE A 295 8.06 3.60 2.22
CA ILE A 295 6.68 3.79 2.65
C ILE A 295 5.73 3.08 1.68
N LYS A 296 4.74 2.38 2.23
CA LYS A 296 3.69 1.67 1.47
C LYS A 296 2.83 2.65 0.66
N ILE A 297 2.28 2.16 -0.45
CA ILE A 297 1.36 2.91 -1.31
C ILE A 297 -0.07 2.39 -1.10
N PRO A 298 -0.96 3.13 -0.41
CA PRO A 298 -2.34 2.67 -0.20
C PRO A 298 -3.11 2.49 -1.51
N GLU A 299 -2.81 3.25 -2.56
CA GLU A 299 -3.43 3.09 -3.89
C GLU A 299 -3.19 1.71 -4.48
N GLU A 300 -2.06 1.05 -4.19
CA GLU A 300 -1.77 -0.31 -4.68
C GLU A 300 -2.82 -1.30 -4.16
N GLN A 301 -3.21 -1.18 -2.89
CA GLN A 301 -4.24 -2.02 -2.27
C GLN A 301 -5.59 -1.85 -2.96
N GLY A 302 -5.96 -0.61 -3.27
CA GLY A 302 -7.19 -0.28 -3.97
C GLY A 302 -7.19 -0.75 -5.42
N HIS A 303 -6.11 -0.46 -6.15
CA HIS A 303 -5.94 -0.82 -7.54
C HIS A 303 -5.97 -2.34 -7.73
N TRP A 304 -5.16 -3.08 -6.96
CA TRP A 304 -5.15 -4.53 -7.02
C TRP A 304 -6.53 -5.12 -6.69
N ALA A 305 -7.21 -4.58 -5.67
CA ALA A 305 -8.53 -5.08 -5.30
C ALA A 305 -9.59 -4.86 -6.38
N GLY A 306 -9.54 -3.72 -7.08
CA GLY A 306 -10.46 -3.46 -8.20
C GLY A 306 -10.18 -4.35 -9.40
N GLU A 307 -8.91 -4.58 -9.75
CA GLU A 307 -8.56 -5.51 -10.84
C GLU A 307 -8.97 -6.95 -10.50
N ALA A 308 -8.75 -7.43 -9.27
CA ALA A 308 -9.24 -8.72 -8.81
C ALA A 308 -10.77 -8.82 -8.83
N ALA A 309 -11.47 -7.73 -8.50
CA ALA A 309 -12.93 -7.68 -8.59
C ALA A 309 -13.41 -7.77 -10.05
N MET A 310 -12.69 -7.16 -11.00
CA MET A 310 -12.99 -7.28 -12.43
C MET A 310 -12.78 -8.70 -12.95
N GLU A 311 -11.71 -9.37 -12.54
CA GLU A 311 -11.49 -10.79 -12.87
C GLU A 311 -12.65 -11.67 -12.40
N ILE A 312 -13.15 -11.42 -11.19
CA ILE A 312 -14.32 -12.13 -10.65
C ILE A 312 -15.58 -11.83 -11.48
N LEU A 313 -15.81 -10.57 -11.84
CA LEU A 313 -16.94 -10.18 -12.70
C LEU A 313 -16.88 -10.82 -14.09
N HIS A 314 -15.68 -11.11 -14.60
CA HIS A 314 -15.45 -11.84 -15.85
C HIS A 314 -15.55 -13.36 -15.72
N GLY A 315 -15.80 -13.88 -14.51
CA GLY A 315 -16.10 -15.30 -14.27
C GLY A 315 -14.99 -16.09 -13.56
N SER A 316 -13.87 -15.45 -13.19
CA SER A 316 -12.84 -16.09 -12.36
C SER A 316 -13.38 -16.37 -10.96
N ARG A 317 -13.06 -17.55 -10.41
CA ARG A 317 -13.38 -17.83 -9.00
C ARG A 317 -12.38 -17.13 -8.09
N PRO A 318 -12.80 -16.59 -6.92
CA PRO A 318 -11.88 -15.96 -5.97
C PRO A 318 -10.70 -16.86 -5.57
N ASP A 319 -10.95 -18.15 -5.35
CA ASP A 319 -9.90 -19.10 -4.95
C ASP A 319 -8.91 -19.49 -6.06
N GLN A 320 -9.13 -19.01 -7.30
CA GLN A 320 -8.17 -19.10 -8.40
C GLN A 320 -7.28 -17.85 -8.51
N ILE A 321 -7.65 -16.77 -7.82
CA ILE A 321 -6.87 -15.53 -7.76
C ILE A 321 -5.98 -15.60 -6.52
N ALA A 322 -4.66 -15.54 -6.73
CA ALA A 322 -3.71 -15.67 -5.63
C ALA A 322 -3.85 -14.53 -4.61
N VAL A 323 -3.77 -14.87 -3.32
CA VAL A 323 -3.56 -13.87 -2.26
C VAL A 323 -2.12 -13.39 -2.32
N VAL A 324 -1.91 -12.08 -2.43
CA VAL A 324 -0.58 -11.49 -2.59
C VAL A 324 -0.27 -10.46 -1.50
N PRO A 325 1.01 -10.23 -1.15
CA PRO A 325 1.39 -9.02 -0.42
C PRO A 325 1.43 -7.81 -1.37
N ASN A 326 1.43 -6.60 -0.82
CA ASN A 326 1.87 -5.43 -1.57
C ASN A 326 3.37 -5.51 -1.92
N GLU A 327 3.73 -4.95 -3.06
CA GLU A 327 5.05 -5.00 -3.68
C GLU A 327 5.59 -3.61 -4.02
N GLN A 328 4.74 -2.57 -3.96
CA GLN A 328 5.11 -1.20 -4.28
C GLN A 328 5.38 -0.35 -3.04
N PHE A 329 6.48 0.41 -3.09
CA PHE A 329 6.87 1.34 -2.04
C PHE A 329 7.43 2.62 -2.63
N GLN A 330 7.31 3.71 -1.90
CA GLN A 330 7.97 4.97 -2.20
C GLN A 330 9.16 5.14 -1.27
N LEU A 331 10.30 5.50 -1.86
CA LEU A 331 11.45 5.92 -1.09
C LEU A 331 11.33 7.42 -0.80
N TRP A 332 11.55 7.80 0.45
CA TRP A 332 11.47 9.17 0.94
C TRP A 332 12.77 9.53 1.62
N VAL A 333 13.18 10.79 1.49
CA VAL A 333 14.38 11.31 2.15
C VAL A 333 14.06 12.62 2.86
N ASN A 334 14.46 12.72 4.12
CA ASN A 334 14.47 13.99 4.84
C ASN A 334 15.79 14.72 4.53
N PRO A 335 15.76 15.83 3.76
CA PRO A 335 16.97 16.49 3.28
C PRO A 335 17.86 17.02 4.40
N LYS A 336 17.27 17.41 5.55
CA LYS A 336 18.04 17.87 6.70
C LYS A 336 18.80 16.73 7.36
N LEU A 337 18.12 15.61 7.59
CA LEU A 337 18.67 14.47 8.34
C LEU A 337 19.59 13.58 7.49
N ILE A 338 19.42 13.55 6.17
CA ILE A 338 20.28 12.73 5.30
C ILE A 338 21.62 13.39 4.98
N ARG A 339 21.72 14.73 5.11
CA ARG A 339 22.89 15.52 4.68
C ARG A 339 24.22 14.99 5.23
N PRO A 340 24.37 14.62 6.51
CA PRO A 340 25.64 14.11 7.05
C PRO A 340 26.09 12.77 6.46
N TYR A 341 25.16 12.00 5.87
CA TYR A 341 25.41 10.64 5.36
C TYR A 341 25.53 10.57 3.84
N ARG A 342 25.50 11.71 3.15
CA ARG A 342 25.59 11.74 1.68
C ARG A 342 26.94 11.18 1.22
N THR A 343 26.85 10.22 0.31
CA THR A 343 27.98 9.59 -0.39
C THR A 343 27.58 9.37 -1.84
N ALA A 344 28.54 9.19 -2.74
CA ALA A 344 28.26 8.91 -4.15
C ALA A 344 27.32 7.70 -4.36
N LYS A 345 27.39 6.69 -3.48
CA LYS A 345 26.46 5.54 -3.49
C LYS A 345 25.05 5.92 -3.03
N MET A 346 24.93 6.82 -2.06
CA MET A 346 23.65 7.30 -1.53
C MET A 346 22.93 8.24 -2.51
N ASP A 347 23.68 8.97 -3.35
CA ASP A 347 23.09 9.87 -4.35
C ASP A 347 22.17 9.13 -5.34
N GLY A 348 22.46 7.87 -5.65
CA GLY A 348 21.58 7.02 -6.46
C GLY A 348 20.19 6.81 -5.86
N ILE A 349 20.12 6.65 -4.53
CA ILE A 349 18.84 6.60 -3.78
C ILE A 349 18.19 7.97 -3.74
N ILE A 350 18.96 9.01 -3.37
CA ILE A 350 18.41 10.34 -3.11
C ILE A 350 17.77 10.90 -4.38
N ASN A 351 18.36 10.65 -5.54
CA ASN A 351 17.82 11.09 -6.83
C ASN A 351 16.54 10.37 -7.26
N GLN A 352 16.23 9.22 -6.67
CA GLN A 352 14.99 8.47 -6.93
C GLN A 352 13.93 8.71 -5.84
N ALA A 353 14.35 9.18 -4.67
CA ALA A 353 13.47 9.38 -3.54
C ALA A 353 12.62 10.64 -3.65
N ILE A 354 11.45 10.60 -3.03
CA ILE A 354 10.61 11.76 -2.77
C ILE A 354 11.25 12.58 -1.66
N VAL A 355 11.46 13.88 -1.91
CA VAL A 355 12.01 14.78 -0.91
C VAL A 355 10.92 15.14 0.08
N PHE A 356 11.11 14.76 1.34
CA PHE A 356 10.22 15.15 2.42
C PHE A 356 10.35 16.65 2.72
N SER A 357 9.22 17.34 2.80
CA SER A 357 9.13 18.73 3.20
C SER A 357 8.32 18.84 4.50
N PRO A 358 8.93 19.24 5.62
CA PRO A 358 8.17 19.55 6.82
C PRO A 358 7.28 20.76 6.52
N ASN A 359 5.95 20.56 6.57
CA ASN A 359 4.87 21.50 6.24
C ASN A 359 4.24 21.40 4.84
N GLU A 360 4.15 20.19 4.29
CA GLU A 360 2.92 19.80 3.57
C GLU A 360 2.13 18.86 4.48
N THR A 361 1.36 19.44 5.41
CA THR A 361 0.22 18.73 6.01
C THR A 361 -0.65 18.18 4.87
N PRO A 362 -1.02 16.89 4.87
CA PRO A 362 -2.21 16.45 4.15
C PRO A 362 -3.45 17.18 4.65
#